data_AF-A0A1S4ANM9-F1
#
_entry.id   AF-A0A1S4ANM9-F1
#
_cell.length_a   1.000
_cell.length_b   1.000
_cell.length_c   1.000
_cell.angle_alpha   90.00
_cell.angle_beta   90.00
_cell.angle_gamma   90.00
#
_symmetry.space_group_name_H-M   'P 1'
#
loop_
_entity.id
_entity.type
_entity.pdbx_description
1 polymer ?
#
loop_
_entity_poly.entity_id
_entity_poly.type
_entity_poly.pdbx_seq_one_letter_code
_entity_poly.pdbx_strand_id
1 'polypeptide(L)'
;MEDSIISLVLLGVISWTTLFLLIRKVFPKRSFDFCNRLVSTVHASLAVILASLSVQDWSCPLCPVASKSSPKQMRALAMTAAYLIYDFVCCLFDKNVKIDNLIHHLVCVIGIGAGHAYERCGSEMVATLWITEISSPFLHLRELLKELGYRDTDLNFAADVLFAVIFSIARMIGGPYLAYVTLSADNPILIKAMALGLQLVSAFWFYKIVRMVMYKFSRRTKSVAVSSKK
;
A
#
# COMPACT_ATOMS: atom_id res chain seq x y z
N MET A 1 12.30 -12.32 -21.31
CA MET A 1 12.08 -11.34 -20.21
C MET A 1 10.94 -11.81 -19.32
N GLU A 2 9.82 -12.21 -19.93
CA GLU A 2 8.64 -12.78 -19.27
C GLU A 2 8.94 -13.95 -18.32
N ASP A 3 9.67 -14.98 -18.76
CA ASP A 3 10.07 -16.11 -17.89
C ASP A 3 10.85 -15.69 -16.64
N SER A 4 11.70 -14.66 -16.79
CA SER A 4 12.48 -14.10 -15.68
C SER A 4 11.60 -13.35 -14.68
N ILE A 5 10.53 -12.70 -15.15
CA ILE A 5 9.58 -11.98 -14.29
C ILE A 5 8.68 -12.97 -13.56
N ILE A 6 8.16 -14.00 -14.25
CA ILE A 6 7.37 -15.07 -13.63
C ILE A 6 8.18 -15.76 -12.52
N SER A 7 9.42 -16.13 -12.82
CA SER A 7 10.33 -16.73 -11.84
C SER A 7 10.57 -15.81 -10.65
N LEU A 8 10.76 -14.51 -10.89
CA LEU A 8 10.92 -13.52 -9.83
C LEU A 8 9.67 -13.39 -8.95
N VAL A 9 8.48 -13.41 -9.54
CA VAL A 9 7.22 -13.37 -8.79
C VAL A 9 7.08 -14.62 -7.93
N LEU A 10 7.29 -15.81 -8.50
CA LEU A 10 7.20 -17.09 -7.77
C LEU A 10 8.18 -17.16 -6.59
N LEU A 11 9.45 -16.84 -6.83
CA LEU A 11 10.47 -16.76 -5.77
C LEU A 11 10.14 -15.69 -4.74
N GLY A 12 9.55 -14.57 -5.17
CA GLY A 12 9.05 -13.53 -4.28
C GLY A 12 7.94 -14.03 -3.35
N VAL A 13 6.93 -14.75 -3.87
CA VAL A 13 5.83 -15.30 -3.06
C VAL A 13 6.38 -16.27 -2.01
N ILE A 14 7.30 -17.16 -2.42
CA ILE A 14 7.99 -18.08 -1.51
C ILE A 14 8.72 -17.29 -0.42
N SER A 15 9.50 -16.27 -0.81
CA SER A 15 10.29 -15.46 0.12
C SER A 15 9.42 -14.71 1.14
N TRP A 16 8.31 -14.11 0.70
CA TRP A 16 7.35 -13.45 1.58
C TRP A 16 6.69 -14.43 2.55
N THR A 17 6.30 -15.60 2.06
CA THR A 17 5.74 -16.68 2.87
C THR A 17 6.75 -17.18 3.91
N THR A 18 8.01 -17.39 3.52
CA THR A 18 9.08 -17.79 4.44
C THR A 18 9.29 -16.71 5.51
N LEU A 19 9.34 -15.44 5.14
CA LEU A 19 9.47 -14.32 6.09
C LEU A 19 8.32 -14.33 7.11
N PHE A 20 7.08 -14.52 6.65
CA PHE A 20 5.92 -14.64 7.53
C PHE A 20 6.06 -15.79 8.54
N LEU A 21 6.43 -16.98 8.08
CA LEU A 21 6.62 -18.16 8.94
C LEU A 21 7.73 -17.93 9.96
N LEU A 22 8.83 -17.28 9.57
CA LEU A 22 9.91 -16.90 10.49
C LEU A 22 9.44 -15.90 11.54
N ILE A 23 8.72 -14.85 11.14
CA ILE A 23 8.14 -13.86 12.07
C ILE A 23 7.20 -14.55 13.06
N ARG A 24 6.33 -15.45 12.59
CA ARG A 24 5.45 -16.23 13.48
C ARG A 24 6.21 -17.09 14.46
N LYS A 25 7.33 -17.70 14.04
CA LYS A 25 8.19 -18.49 14.92
C LYS A 25 8.86 -17.63 15.99
N VAL A 26 9.29 -16.42 15.64
CA VAL A 26 9.90 -15.46 16.58
C VAL A 26 8.86 -14.87 17.55
N PHE A 27 7.63 -14.65 17.09
CA PHE A 27 6.55 -14.04 17.86
C PHE A 27 5.35 -15.00 18.05
N PRO A 28 5.51 -16.17 18.69
CA PRO A 28 4.48 -17.22 18.72
C PRO A 28 3.22 -16.83 19.51
N LYS A 29 3.32 -15.82 20.38
CA LYS A 29 2.21 -15.30 21.19
C LYS A 29 1.41 -14.19 20.49
N ARG A 30 1.87 -13.72 19.33
CA ARG A 30 1.22 -12.64 18.58
C ARG A 30 0.19 -13.18 17.59
N SER A 31 -0.76 -12.35 17.22
CA SER A 31 -1.83 -12.74 16.31
C SER A 31 -1.30 -12.99 14.88
N PHE A 32 -2.12 -13.65 14.05
CA PHE A 32 -1.84 -13.81 12.63
C PHE A 32 -1.70 -12.43 11.95
N ASP A 33 -2.65 -11.52 12.19
CA ASP A 33 -2.65 -10.16 11.62
C ASP A 33 -1.43 -9.36 12.07
N PHE A 34 -0.99 -9.49 13.33
CA PHE A 34 0.24 -8.86 13.81
C PHE A 34 1.46 -9.29 13.01
N CYS A 35 1.65 -10.61 12.86
CA CYS A 35 2.79 -11.14 12.11
C CYS A 35 2.73 -10.73 10.64
N ASN A 36 1.53 -10.76 10.04
CA ASN A 36 1.34 -10.35 8.65
C ASN A 36 1.66 -8.86 8.46
N ARG A 37 1.20 -7.98 9.38
CA ARG A 37 1.51 -6.55 9.36
C ARG A 37 3.00 -6.24 9.43
N LEU A 38 3.80 -7.06 10.12
CA LEU A 38 5.25 -6.92 10.09
C LEU A 38 5.81 -7.20 8.70
N VAL A 39 5.33 -8.25 8.01
CA VAL A 39 5.67 -8.52 6.61
C VAL A 39 5.24 -7.36 5.70
N SER A 40 4.01 -6.87 5.86
CA SER A 40 3.49 -5.73 5.11
C SER A 40 4.31 -4.46 5.31
N THR A 41 4.83 -4.22 6.52
CA THR A 41 5.71 -3.08 6.81
C THR A 41 7.05 -3.19 6.07
N VAL A 42 7.62 -4.40 6.00
CA VAL A 42 8.83 -4.67 5.22
C VAL A 42 8.55 -4.47 3.73
N HIS A 43 7.45 -4.99 3.22
CA HIS A 43 7.02 -4.77 1.83
C HIS A 43 6.88 -3.29 1.51
N ALA A 44 6.10 -2.53 2.28
CA ALA A 44 5.87 -1.12 2.00
C ALA A 44 7.19 -0.32 1.96
N SER A 45 8.09 -0.60 2.89
CA SER A 45 9.42 0.03 2.91
C SER A 45 10.23 -0.32 1.66
N LEU A 46 10.29 -1.61 1.31
CA LEU A 46 11.00 -2.07 0.11
C LEU A 46 10.36 -1.54 -1.18
N ALA A 47 9.03 -1.47 -1.25
CA ALA A 47 8.29 -0.96 -2.40
C ALA A 47 8.62 0.52 -2.66
N VAL A 48 8.62 1.36 -1.62
CA VAL A 48 9.00 2.77 -1.72
C VAL A 48 10.46 2.92 -2.15
N ILE A 49 11.38 2.13 -1.58
CA ILE A 49 12.80 2.15 -1.95
C ILE A 49 12.99 1.74 -3.42
N LEU A 50 12.43 0.59 -3.82
CA LEU A 50 12.57 0.07 -5.19
C LEU A 50 11.90 0.98 -6.21
N ALA A 51 10.73 1.54 -5.91
CA ALA A 51 10.08 2.53 -6.74
C ALA A 51 10.98 3.75 -6.94
N SER A 52 11.55 4.30 -5.86
CA SER A 52 12.47 5.45 -5.91
C SER A 52 13.72 5.14 -6.74
N LEU A 53 14.33 3.96 -6.56
CA LEU A 53 15.52 3.54 -7.31
C LEU A 53 15.22 3.20 -8.79
N SER A 54 13.95 3.02 -9.14
CA SER A 54 13.50 2.74 -10.50
C SER A 54 13.13 3.98 -11.31
N VAL A 55 13.02 5.14 -10.66
CA VAL A 55 12.82 6.43 -11.35
C VAL A 55 13.99 6.67 -12.30
N GLN A 56 13.68 6.96 -13.56
CA GLN A 56 14.68 7.13 -14.61
C GLN A 56 15.31 8.53 -14.57
N ASP A 57 14.50 9.55 -14.31
CA ASP A 57 14.92 10.93 -14.18
C ASP A 57 14.12 11.63 -13.07
N TRP A 58 14.81 12.15 -12.06
CA TRP A 58 14.17 12.88 -10.96
C TRP A 58 13.72 14.29 -11.35
N SER A 59 14.21 14.84 -12.47
CA SER A 59 13.71 16.10 -13.01
C SER A 59 12.25 15.98 -13.48
N CYS A 60 11.86 14.79 -13.94
CA CYS A 60 10.47 14.40 -14.19
C CYS A 60 10.23 12.94 -13.80
N PRO A 61 9.84 12.65 -12.55
CA PRO A 61 9.67 11.27 -12.05
C PRO A 61 8.59 10.45 -12.77
N LEU A 62 7.67 11.13 -13.46
CA LEU A 62 6.61 10.50 -14.26
C LEU A 62 7.00 10.33 -15.73
N CYS A 63 8.13 10.88 -16.16
CA CYS A 63 8.56 10.81 -17.55
C CYS A 63 9.48 9.60 -17.79
N PRO A 64 9.40 8.97 -18.99
CA PRO A 64 8.38 9.21 -20.00
C PRO A 64 7.05 8.53 -19.61
N VAL A 65 5.93 9.13 -20.03
CA VAL A 65 4.55 8.67 -19.77
C VAL A 65 4.12 7.73 -20.91
N ALA A 66 3.31 6.70 -20.62
CA ALA A 66 2.85 5.68 -21.56
C ALA A 66 3.99 4.99 -22.36
N SER A 67 5.20 5.03 -21.82
CA SER A 67 6.40 4.51 -22.48
C SER A 67 6.67 3.07 -22.11
N LYS A 68 7.64 2.46 -22.79
CA LYS A 68 8.16 1.16 -22.42
C LYS A 68 8.74 1.19 -21.01
N SER A 69 8.37 0.21 -20.20
CA SER A 69 8.85 0.05 -18.83
C SER A 69 10.31 -0.35 -18.80
N SER A 70 11.10 0.28 -17.93
CA SER A 70 12.50 -0.10 -17.72
C SER A 70 12.60 -1.42 -16.94
N PRO A 71 13.71 -2.17 -17.06
CA PRO A 71 13.92 -3.38 -16.28
C PRO A 71 13.84 -3.16 -14.76
N LYS A 72 14.27 -1.99 -14.27
CA LYS A 72 14.16 -1.64 -12.84
C LYS A 72 12.71 -1.46 -12.40
N GLN A 73 11.91 -0.76 -13.19
CA GLN A 73 10.48 -0.58 -12.94
C GLN A 73 9.74 -1.93 -12.95
N MET A 74 10.00 -2.77 -13.95
CA MET A 74 9.41 -4.12 -14.01
C MET A 74 9.78 -4.96 -12.78
N ARG A 75 11.06 -4.95 -12.34
CA ARG A 75 11.47 -5.69 -11.13
C ARG A 75 10.78 -5.17 -9.87
N ALA A 76 10.66 -3.85 -9.70
CA ALA A 76 9.96 -3.25 -8.56
C ALA A 76 8.47 -3.65 -8.51
N LEU A 77 7.80 -3.63 -9.66
CA LEU A 77 6.41 -4.05 -9.80
C LEU A 77 6.24 -5.56 -9.59
N ALA A 78 7.16 -6.39 -10.09
CA ALA A 78 7.14 -7.83 -9.88
C ALA A 78 7.28 -8.21 -8.39
N MET A 79 8.19 -7.55 -7.66
CA MET A 79 8.35 -7.77 -6.22
C MET A 79 7.09 -7.39 -5.44
N THR A 80 6.40 -6.33 -5.88
CA THR A 80 5.10 -5.92 -5.33
C THR A 80 4.00 -6.90 -5.67
N ALA A 81 3.91 -7.37 -6.92
CA ALA A 81 2.94 -8.39 -7.31
C ALA A 81 3.08 -9.66 -6.46
N ALA A 82 4.33 -10.10 -6.23
CA ALA A 82 4.61 -11.25 -5.37
C ALA A 82 4.08 -11.05 -3.94
N TYR A 83 4.30 -9.86 -3.36
CA TYR A 83 3.74 -9.53 -2.05
C TYR A 83 2.21 -9.54 -2.07
N LEU A 84 1.58 -8.92 -3.06
CA LEU A 84 0.11 -8.83 -3.16
C LEU A 84 -0.54 -10.22 -3.29
N ILE A 85 0.09 -11.15 -4.02
CA ILE A 85 -0.39 -12.53 -4.12
C ILE A 85 -0.29 -13.22 -2.75
N TYR A 86 0.87 -13.09 -2.08
CA TYR A 86 1.05 -13.61 -0.73
C TYR A 86 0.01 -13.04 0.26
N ASP A 87 -0.16 -11.71 0.28
CA ASP A 87 -1.03 -11.01 1.23
C ASP A 87 -2.52 -11.27 0.95
N PHE A 88 -2.89 -11.43 -0.32
CA PHE A 88 -4.22 -11.86 -0.72
C PHE A 88 -4.55 -13.23 -0.13
N VAL A 89 -3.63 -14.19 -0.23
CA VAL A 89 -3.80 -15.52 0.38
C VAL A 89 -3.90 -15.41 1.90
N CYS A 90 -3.05 -14.61 2.55
CA CYS A 90 -3.14 -14.36 3.99
C CYS A 90 -4.48 -13.76 4.43
N CYS A 91 -5.05 -12.85 3.63
CA CYS A 91 -6.36 -12.26 3.91
C CYS A 91 -7.51 -13.28 3.89
N LEU A 92 -7.39 -14.37 3.12
CA LEU A 92 -8.39 -15.45 3.11
C LEU A 92 -8.39 -16.29 4.39
N PHE A 93 -7.29 -16.27 5.15
CA PHE A 93 -7.17 -16.93 6.45
C PHE A 93 -7.54 -16.03 7.63
N ASP A 94 -7.78 -14.73 7.40
CA ASP A 94 -8.23 -13.84 8.46
C ASP A 94 -9.68 -14.16 8.83
N LYS A 95 -9.98 -14.10 10.14
CA LYS A 95 -11.34 -14.38 10.66
C LYS A 95 -12.36 -13.35 10.18
N ASN A 96 -11.91 -12.15 9.82
CA ASN A 96 -12.75 -11.06 9.35
C ASN A 96 -12.28 -10.56 7.99
N VAL A 97 -12.71 -11.25 6.93
CA VAL A 97 -12.40 -10.88 5.54
C VAL A 97 -12.91 -9.47 5.25
N LYS A 98 -11.98 -8.55 4.95
CA LYS A 98 -12.29 -7.17 4.58
C LYS A 98 -12.42 -7.06 3.06
N ILE A 99 -13.66 -7.00 2.57
CA ILE A 99 -13.97 -6.94 1.13
C ILE A 99 -13.26 -5.78 0.45
N ASP A 100 -13.15 -4.62 1.10
CA ASP A 100 -12.43 -3.47 0.56
C ASP A 100 -10.94 -3.75 0.33
N ASN A 101 -10.32 -4.54 1.21
CA ASN A 101 -8.93 -4.97 1.01
C ASN A 101 -8.80 -5.98 -0.13
N LEU A 102 -9.75 -6.91 -0.27
CA LEU A 102 -9.74 -7.87 -1.39
C LEU A 102 -9.88 -7.17 -2.75
N ILE A 103 -10.80 -6.22 -2.86
CA ILE A 103 -10.98 -5.42 -4.08
C ILE A 103 -9.70 -4.64 -4.39
N HIS A 104 -9.08 -4.03 -3.39
CA HIS A 104 -7.79 -3.35 -3.56
C HIS A 104 -6.72 -4.29 -4.14
N HIS A 105 -6.55 -5.47 -3.54
CA HIS A 105 -5.56 -6.45 -3.99
C HIS A 105 -5.83 -6.91 -5.42
N LEU A 106 -7.10 -7.17 -5.75
CA LEU A 106 -7.49 -7.58 -7.09
C LEU A 106 -7.16 -6.50 -8.14
N VAL A 107 -7.53 -5.24 -7.87
CA VAL A 107 -7.22 -4.10 -8.76
C VAL A 107 -5.70 -3.95 -8.93
N CYS A 108 -4.93 -4.08 -7.85
CA CYS A 108 -3.48 -3.97 -7.92
C CYS A 108 -2.83 -5.13 -8.69
N VAL A 109 -3.24 -6.38 -8.45
CA VAL A 109 -2.70 -7.56 -9.15
C VAL A 109 -3.04 -7.50 -10.64
N ILE A 110 -4.27 -7.17 -11.01
CA ILE A 110 -4.67 -7.03 -12.42
C ILE A 110 -3.92 -5.86 -13.06
N GLY A 111 -3.83 -4.71 -12.39
CA GLY A 111 -3.11 -3.54 -12.90
C GLY A 111 -1.63 -3.81 -13.12
N ILE A 112 -0.96 -4.46 -12.16
CA ILE A 112 0.45 -4.84 -12.28
C ILE A 112 0.64 -5.91 -13.36
N GLY A 113 -0.23 -6.92 -13.42
CA GLY A 113 -0.22 -7.92 -14.48
C GLY A 113 -0.37 -7.31 -15.87
N ALA A 114 -1.28 -6.35 -16.04
CA ALA A 114 -1.45 -5.62 -17.29
C ALA A 114 -0.19 -4.82 -17.67
N GLY A 115 0.43 -4.11 -16.71
CA GLY A 115 1.67 -3.38 -16.96
C GLY A 115 2.83 -4.26 -17.39
N HIS A 116 2.93 -5.49 -16.85
CA HIS A 116 3.88 -6.49 -17.30
C HIS A 116 3.55 -7.02 -18.70
N ALA A 117 2.29 -7.38 -18.95
CA ALA A 117 1.86 -7.94 -20.24
C ALA A 117 2.02 -6.94 -21.40
N TYR A 118 1.75 -5.66 -21.15
CA TYR A 118 1.93 -4.59 -22.15
C TYR A 118 3.35 -4.03 -22.20
N GLU A 119 4.21 -4.36 -21.22
CA GLU A 119 5.53 -3.77 -21.00
C GLU A 119 5.54 -2.22 -21.05
N ARG A 120 4.45 -1.58 -20.61
CA ARG A 120 4.24 -0.13 -20.74
C ARG A 120 3.83 0.51 -19.41
N CYS A 121 3.84 1.85 -19.38
CA CYS A 121 3.44 2.73 -18.28
C CYS A 121 4.22 2.55 -16.97
N GLY A 122 5.48 2.10 -17.08
CA GLY A 122 6.33 1.80 -15.92
C GLY A 122 6.49 3.00 -14.99
N SER A 123 6.67 4.21 -15.53
CA SER A 123 6.83 5.44 -14.76
C SER A 123 5.58 5.77 -13.94
N GLU A 124 4.40 5.69 -14.55
CA GLU A 124 3.14 5.92 -13.85
C GLU A 124 2.88 4.85 -12.79
N MET A 125 3.19 3.59 -13.08
CA MET A 125 2.96 2.48 -12.14
C MET A 125 3.90 2.51 -10.94
N VAL A 126 5.19 2.84 -11.12
CA VAL A 126 6.10 2.96 -9.97
C VAL A 126 5.83 4.20 -9.15
N ALA A 127 5.40 5.30 -9.78
CA ALA A 127 4.89 6.46 -9.05
C ALA A 127 3.62 6.09 -8.25
N THR A 128 2.74 5.27 -8.85
CA THR A 128 1.54 4.76 -8.18
C THR A 128 1.93 3.94 -6.97
N LEU A 129 2.85 2.98 -7.14
CA LEU A 129 3.40 2.16 -6.06
C LEU A 129 3.95 3.01 -4.93
N TRP A 130 4.71 4.07 -5.26
CA TRP A 130 5.31 4.96 -4.28
C TRP A 130 4.25 5.70 -3.46
N ILE A 131 3.28 6.36 -4.13
CA ILE A 131 2.25 7.15 -3.43
C ILE A 131 1.29 6.26 -2.65
N THR A 132 1.09 5.00 -3.09
CA THR A 132 0.23 4.09 -2.35
C THR A 132 0.94 3.54 -1.12
N GLU A 133 2.23 3.20 -1.20
CA GLU A 133 2.93 2.52 -0.12
C GLU A 133 3.55 3.44 0.94
N ILE A 134 3.81 4.71 0.64
CA ILE A 134 4.47 5.61 1.62
C ILE A 134 3.69 5.78 2.94
N SER A 135 2.36 5.62 2.90
CA SER A 135 1.52 5.66 4.10
C SER A 135 1.44 4.33 4.86
N SER A 136 1.74 3.20 4.21
CA SER A 136 1.51 1.85 4.72
C SER A 136 2.30 1.51 6.00
N PRO A 137 3.58 1.91 6.17
CA PRO A 137 4.30 1.65 7.43
C PRO A 137 3.58 2.23 8.66
N PHE A 138 2.97 3.42 8.52
CA PHE A 138 2.20 4.05 9.58
C PHE A 138 0.83 3.40 9.79
N LEU A 139 0.20 2.89 8.73
CA LEU A 139 -1.01 2.05 8.81
C LEU A 139 -0.75 0.76 9.59
N HIS A 140 0.38 0.11 9.38
CA HIS A 140 0.71 -1.10 10.12
C HIS A 140 1.10 -0.75 11.56
N LEU A 141 1.94 0.26 11.77
CA LEU A 141 2.35 0.73 13.10
C LEU A 141 1.16 1.03 14.01
N ARG A 142 0.14 1.76 13.52
CA ARG A 142 -1.04 2.10 14.33
C ARG A 142 -1.83 0.89 14.80
N GLU A 143 -1.86 -0.21 14.04
CA GLU A 143 -2.56 -1.44 14.44
C GLU A 143 -1.67 -2.31 15.33
N LEU A 144 -0.38 -2.41 15.02
CA LEU A 144 0.61 -3.11 15.86
C LEU A 144 0.63 -2.52 17.27
N LEU A 145 0.66 -1.19 17.40
CA LEU A 145 0.59 -0.50 18.70
C LEU A 145 -0.66 -0.87 19.50
N LYS A 146 -1.82 -1.02 18.85
CA LYS A 146 -3.05 -1.42 19.53
C LYS A 146 -2.97 -2.84 20.09
N GLU A 147 -2.37 -3.78 19.36
CA GLU A 147 -2.17 -5.15 19.85
C GLU A 147 -1.09 -5.24 20.93
N LEU A 148 -0.10 -4.34 20.91
CA LEU A 148 0.91 -4.22 21.96
C LEU A 148 0.39 -3.57 23.26
N GLY A 149 -0.89 -3.19 23.33
CA GLY A 149 -1.49 -2.57 24.51
C GLY A 149 -1.41 -1.05 24.54
N TYR A 150 -0.85 -0.40 23.51
CA TYR A 150 -0.75 1.06 23.40
C TYR A 150 -2.01 1.71 22.79
N ARG A 151 -3.16 1.03 22.81
CA ARG A 151 -4.41 1.58 22.29
C ARG A 151 -4.77 2.87 23.03
N ASP A 152 -5.19 3.89 22.27
CA ASP A 152 -5.62 5.21 22.78
C ASP A 152 -4.55 6.06 23.49
N THR A 153 -3.28 5.61 23.51
CA THR A 153 -2.12 6.41 23.94
C THR A 153 -1.76 7.51 22.94
N ASP A 154 -0.92 8.47 23.35
CA ASP A 154 -0.41 9.52 22.48
C ASP A 154 0.47 8.99 21.35
N LEU A 155 1.24 7.92 21.60
CA LEU A 155 2.01 7.24 20.56
C LEU A 155 1.09 6.64 19.48
N ASN A 156 0.00 5.97 19.89
CA ASN A 156 -0.96 5.42 18.94
C ASN A 156 -1.70 6.52 18.17
N PHE A 157 -2.05 7.61 18.85
CA PHE A 157 -2.69 8.76 18.22
C PHE A 157 -1.76 9.45 17.22
N ALA A 158 -0.47 9.62 17.54
CA ALA A 158 0.53 10.15 16.62
C ALA A 158 0.64 9.28 15.36
N ALA A 159 0.67 7.94 15.51
CA ALA A 159 0.68 7.02 14.37
C ALA A 159 -0.61 7.13 13.53
N ASP A 160 -1.79 7.29 14.16
CA ASP A 160 -3.05 7.54 13.44
C ASP A 160 -3.00 8.82 12.60
N VAL A 161 -2.49 9.92 13.19
CA VAL A 161 -2.41 11.23 12.54
C VAL A 161 -1.39 11.20 11.41
N LEU A 162 -0.19 10.65 11.63
CA LEU A 162 0.83 10.52 10.59
C LEU A 162 0.32 9.70 9.41
N PHE A 163 -0.31 8.55 9.69
CA PHE A 163 -0.96 7.75 8.65
C PHE A 163 -1.99 8.58 7.87
N ALA A 164 -2.89 9.26 8.56
CA ALA A 164 -3.95 10.05 7.92
C ALA A 164 -3.38 11.18 7.05
N VAL A 165 -2.40 11.93 7.55
CA VAL A 165 -1.78 13.05 6.82
C VAL A 165 -1.05 12.54 5.57
N ILE A 166 -0.18 11.54 5.71
CA ILE A 166 0.60 10.99 4.61
C ILE A 166 -0.32 10.37 3.55
N PHE A 167 -1.32 9.59 3.99
CA PHE A 167 -2.32 9.00 3.08
C PHE A 167 -3.06 10.10 2.29
N SER A 168 -3.48 11.17 2.96
CA SER A 168 -4.21 12.27 2.34
C SER A 168 -3.38 12.99 1.29
N ILE A 169 -2.14 13.35 1.62
CA ILE A 169 -1.24 14.05 0.68
C ILE A 169 -0.92 13.12 -0.50
N ALA A 170 -0.44 11.91 -0.23
CA ALA A 170 0.01 11.03 -1.28
C ALA A 170 -1.14 10.58 -2.20
N ARG A 171 -2.28 10.15 -1.64
CA ARG A 171 -3.36 9.53 -2.42
C ARG A 171 -4.51 10.45 -2.78
N MET A 172 -4.76 11.55 -2.04
CA MET A 172 -5.85 12.49 -2.36
C MET A 172 -5.37 13.76 -3.06
N ILE A 173 -4.06 14.04 -3.06
CA ILE A 173 -3.48 15.11 -3.88
C ILE A 173 -2.65 14.50 -5.01
N GLY A 174 -1.66 13.67 -4.68
CA GLY A 174 -0.83 12.99 -5.69
C GLY A 174 -1.61 11.99 -6.53
N GLY A 175 -2.50 11.21 -5.91
CA GLY A 175 -3.33 10.19 -6.57
C GLY A 175 -4.18 10.71 -7.72
N PRO A 176 -5.04 11.75 -7.54
CA PRO A 176 -5.83 12.29 -8.63
C PRO A 176 -4.98 12.85 -9.77
N TYR A 177 -3.87 13.52 -9.48
CA TYR A 177 -2.95 14.00 -10.50
C TYR A 177 -2.36 12.84 -11.32
N LEU A 178 -1.88 11.79 -10.65
CA LEU A 178 -1.32 10.62 -11.32
C LEU A 178 -2.37 9.84 -12.12
N ALA A 179 -3.59 9.72 -11.59
CA ALA A 179 -4.72 9.14 -12.32
C ALA A 179 -5.03 9.97 -13.56
N TYR A 180 -5.07 11.29 -13.46
CA TYR A 180 -5.26 12.18 -14.61
C TYR A 180 -4.18 11.98 -15.67
N VAL A 181 -2.90 11.97 -15.29
CA VAL A 181 -1.77 11.72 -16.22
C VAL A 181 -1.94 10.37 -16.91
N THR A 182 -2.22 9.31 -16.14
CA THR A 182 -2.38 7.94 -16.67
C THR A 182 -3.56 7.81 -17.62
N LEU A 183 -4.70 8.43 -17.29
CA LEU A 183 -5.93 8.41 -18.08
C LEU A 183 -5.82 9.24 -19.36
N SER A 184 -5.06 10.35 -19.32
CA SER A 184 -4.90 11.26 -20.45
C SER A 184 -3.86 10.78 -21.45
N ALA A 185 -2.89 9.97 -21.03
CA ALA A 185 -1.88 9.41 -21.90
C ALA A 185 -2.42 8.27 -22.79
N ASP A 186 -1.64 7.87 -23.80
CA ASP A 186 -1.95 6.75 -24.70
C ASP A 186 -1.68 5.38 -24.06
N ASN A 187 -2.32 5.16 -22.90
CA ASN A 187 -2.25 3.92 -22.14
C ASN A 187 -3.37 2.95 -22.54
N PRO A 188 -3.11 1.62 -22.52
CA PRO A 188 -4.14 0.61 -22.70
C PRO A 188 -5.35 0.82 -21.78
N ILE A 189 -6.56 0.55 -22.29
CA ILE A 189 -7.82 0.77 -21.56
C ILE A 189 -7.83 0.05 -20.21
N LEU A 190 -7.24 -1.15 -20.13
CA LEU A 190 -7.16 -1.90 -18.88
C LEU A 190 -6.33 -1.17 -17.82
N ILE A 191 -5.18 -0.58 -18.17
CA ILE A 191 -4.35 0.21 -17.26
C ILE A 191 -5.13 1.43 -16.76
N LYS A 192 -5.84 2.13 -17.67
CA LYS A 192 -6.70 3.27 -17.33
C LYS A 192 -7.80 2.88 -16.34
N ALA A 193 -8.48 1.76 -16.58
CA ALA A 193 -9.51 1.24 -15.70
C ALA A 193 -8.97 0.87 -14.31
N MET A 194 -7.80 0.24 -14.24
CA MET A 194 -7.16 -0.12 -12.95
C MET A 194 -6.67 1.11 -12.18
N ALA A 195 -6.12 2.12 -12.86
CA ALA A 195 -5.73 3.38 -12.24
C ALA A 195 -6.93 4.11 -11.63
N LEU A 196 -8.05 4.20 -12.36
CA LEU A 196 -9.29 4.77 -11.84
C LEU A 196 -9.83 3.95 -10.66
N GLY A 197 -9.88 2.63 -10.79
CA GLY A 197 -10.32 1.73 -9.72
C GLY A 197 -9.51 1.92 -8.43
N LEU A 198 -8.20 2.05 -8.54
CA LEU A 198 -7.32 2.26 -7.40
C LEU A 198 -7.53 3.64 -6.75
N GLN A 199 -7.81 4.67 -7.54
CA GLN A 199 -8.15 5.99 -7.03
C GLN A 199 -9.50 5.98 -6.28
N LEU A 200 -10.49 5.24 -6.78
CA LEU A 200 -11.80 5.09 -6.13
C LEU A 200 -11.70 4.35 -4.79
N VAL A 201 -10.93 3.26 -4.73
CA VAL A 201 -10.64 2.55 -3.47
C VAL A 201 -9.94 3.48 -2.47
N SER A 202 -8.99 4.29 -2.95
CA SER A 202 -8.29 5.26 -2.11
C SER A 202 -9.24 6.33 -1.55
N ALA A 203 -10.17 6.86 -2.37
CA ALA A 203 -11.18 7.81 -1.92
C ALA A 203 -12.14 7.20 -0.88
N PHE A 204 -12.55 5.94 -1.07
CA PHE A 204 -13.36 5.21 -0.09
C PHE A 204 -12.64 5.06 1.26
N TRP A 205 -11.36 4.71 1.24
CA TRP A 205 -10.56 4.63 2.47
C TRP A 205 -10.33 6.00 3.11
N PHE A 206 -10.13 7.05 2.31
CA PHE A 206 -10.03 8.41 2.82
C PHE A 206 -11.27 8.80 3.63
N TYR A 207 -12.48 8.52 3.13
CA TYR A 207 -13.72 8.73 3.87
C TYR A 207 -13.72 8.00 5.23
N LYS A 208 -13.29 6.73 5.27
CA LYS A 208 -13.18 5.97 6.54
C LYS A 208 -12.16 6.58 7.49
N ILE A 209 -11.03 7.07 6.98
CA ILE A 209 -9.97 7.71 7.77
C ILE A 209 -10.48 9.02 8.38
N VAL A 210 -11.11 9.89 7.59
CA VAL A 210 -11.67 11.16 8.08
C VAL A 210 -12.67 10.92 9.20
N ARG A 211 -13.57 9.95 9.04
CA ARG A 211 -14.52 9.57 10.10
C ARG A 211 -13.83 9.08 11.38
N MET A 212 -12.80 8.24 11.24
CA MET A 212 -12.03 7.71 12.36
C MET A 212 -11.30 8.82 13.13
N VAL A 213 -10.67 9.74 12.40
CA VAL A 213 -9.95 10.89 12.97
C VAL A 213 -10.92 11.83 13.70
N MET A 214 -12.03 12.23 13.06
CA MET A 214 -13.04 13.10 13.69
C MET A 214 -13.61 12.48 14.98
N TYR A 215 -13.87 11.17 14.97
CA TYR A 215 -14.33 10.45 16.16
C TYR A 215 -13.30 10.50 17.30
N LYS A 216 -12.02 10.22 17.00
CA LYS A 216 -10.94 10.23 18.00
C LYS A 216 -10.69 11.61 18.59
N PHE A 217 -10.69 12.65 17.76
CA PHE A 217 -10.59 14.05 18.22
C PHE A 217 -11.73 14.42 19.15
N SER A 218 -12.98 14.15 18.74
CA SER A 218 -14.17 14.47 19.54
C SER A 218 -14.14 13.81 20.93
N ARG A 219 -13.68 12.55 21.01
CA ARG A 219 -13.57 11.81 22.27
C ARG A 219 -12.47 12.38 23.18
N ARG A 220 -11.31 12.76 22.62
CA ARG A 220 -10.21 13.37 23.38
C ARG A 220 -10.60 14.73 23.94
N THR A 221 -11.24 15.60 23.15
CA THR A 221 -11.73 16.90 23.62
C THR A 221 -12.71 16.77 24.79
N LYS A 222 -13.64 15.80 24.73
CA LYS A 222 -14.55 15.49 25.84
C LYS A 222 -13.80 15.03 27.10
N SER A 223 -12.79 14.17 26.95
CA SER A 223 -11.99 13.68 28.09
C SER A 223 -11.19 14.79 28.77
N VAL A 224 -10.57 15.69 28.00
CA VAL A 224 -9.82 16.83 28.53
C VAL A 224 -10.76 17.79 29.26
N ALA A 225 -11.93 18.09 28.67
CA ALA A 225 -12.93 18.97 29.30
C ALA A 225 -13.44 18.41 30.63
N VAL A 226 -13.65 17.09 30.74
CA VAL A 226 -14.03 16.44 32.01
C VAL A 226 -12.90 16.49 33.03
N SER A 227 -11.65 16.27 32.63
CA SER A 227 -10.49 16.34 33.53
C SER A 227 -10.25 17.76 34.04
N SER A 228 -10.53 18.80 33.25
CA SER A 228 -10.38 20.20 33.66
C SER A 228 -11.43 20.70 34.64
N LYS A 229 -12.52 19.94 34.83
CA LYS A 229 -13.63 20.26 35.74
C LYS A 229 -13.55 19.53 37.09
N LYS A 230 -12.56 18.66 37.27
CA LYS A 230 -12.24 18.00 38.54
C LYS A 230 -11.05 18.70 39.18
#